data_AF-A0A9P6BX01-F1
#
_entry.id   AF-A0A9P6BX01-F1
#
_cell.length_a   1.000
_cell.length_b   1.000
_cell.length_c   1.000
_cell.angle_alpha   90.00
_cell.angle_beta   90.00
_cell.angle_gamma   90.00
#
_symmetry.space_group_name_H-M   'P 1'
#
loop_
_entity.id
_entity.type
_entity.pdbx_description
1 polymer ?
#
loop_
_entity_poly.entity_id
_entity_poly.type
_entity_poly.pdbx_seq_one_letter_code
_entity_poly.pdbx_strand_id
1 'polypeptide(L)'
;YELIQQAHDEVGHKGIFTVHIHLLEHFWWPQLEQDVRWFIHMCHECQTRLTHHFHIPPSVPIPLSLFRKVHIDTMFMPHSNGFCYIVHARCSLSSYPK
;
A
#
# COMPACT_ATOMS: atom_id res chain seq x y z
N TYR A 1 -10.80 -27.95 -2.43
CA TYR A 1 -10.82 -26.48 -2.58
C TYR A 1 -12.22 -25.90 -2.66
N GLU A 2 -13.15 -26.51 -3.40
CA GLU A 2 -14.56 -26.04 -3.50
C GLU A 2 -15.21 -25.74 -2.14
N LEU A 3 -15.00 -26.61 -1.15
CA LEU A 3 -15.52 -26.43 0.20
C LEU A 3 -14.96 -25.19 0.92
N ILE A 4 -13.66 -24.89 0.75
CA ILE A 4 -13.04 -23.68 1.33
C ILE A 4 -13.51 -22.44 0.59
N GLN A 5 -13.63 -22.52 -0.74
CA GLN A 5 -14.15 -21.44 -1.57
C GLN A 5 -15.58 -21.10 -1.17
N GLN A 6 -16.47 -22.09 -1.10
CA GLN A 6 -17.85 -21.90 -0.67
C GLN A 6 -17.93 -21.28 0.73
N ALA A 7 -17.18 -21.81 1.70
CA ALA A 7 -17.12 -21.25 3.05
C ALA A 7 -16.60 -19.80 3.05
N HIS A 8 -15.61 -19.48 2.23
CA HIS A 8 -15.05 -18.13 2.09
C HIS A 8 -16.07 -17.15 1.51
N ASP A 9 -16.83 -17.57 0.51
CA ASP A 9 -17.86 -16.77 -0.15
C ASP A 9 -19.08 -16.55 0.79
N GLU A 10 -19.52 -17.60 1.48
CA GLU A 10 -20.64 -17.57 2.44
C GLU A 10 -20.41 -16.57 3.59
N VAL A 11 -19.19 -16.49 4.10
CA VAL A 11 -18.85 -15.54 5.17
C VAL A 11 -18.51 -14.14 4.64
N GLY A 12 -18.53 -13.94 3.32
CA GLY A 12 -18.29 -12.64 2.67
C GLY A 12 -16.82 -12.25 2.62
N HIS A 13 -15.94 -13.15 2.16
CA HIS A 13 -14.50 -12.92 2.02
C HIS A 13 -13.79 -12.49 3.30
N LYS A 14 -14.21 -13.06 4.44
CA LYS A 14 -13.57 -12.78 5.74
C LYS A 14 -12.20 -13.44 5.84
N GLY A 15 -11.45 -12.98 6.84
CA GLY A 15 -10.11 -13.48 7.12
C GLY A 15 -10.07 -14.95 7.55
N ILE A 16 -8.84 -15.47 7.63
CA ILE A 16 -8.50 -16.87 7.90
C ILE A 16 -9.26 -17.43 9.09
N PHE A 17 -9.27 -16.71 10.21
CA PHE A 17 -9.91 -17.18 11.43
C PHE A 17 -11.41 -17.45 11.24
N THR A 18 -12.13 -16.57 10.55
CA THR A 18 -13.58 -16.73 10.38
C THR A 18 -13.91 -17.90 9.48
N VAL A 19 -13.21 -18.05 8.35
CA VAL A 19 -13.40 -19.19 7.44
C VAL A 19 -13.02 -20.50 8.12
N HIS A 20 -11.95 -20.51 8.90
CA HIS A 20 -11.50 -21.68 9.65
C HIS A 20 -12.53 -22.15 10.68
N ILE A 21 -13.08 -21.23 11.48
CA ILE A 21 -14.12 -21.57 12.47
C ILE A 21 -15.40 -22.05 11.78
N HIS A 22 -15.84 -21.38 10.71
CA HIS A 22 -17.02 -21.79 9.92
C HIS A 22 -16.88 -23.22 9.40
N LEU A 23 -15.70 -23.58 8.89
CA LEU A 23 -15.42 -24.93 8.42
C LEU A 23 -15.38 -25.96 9.54
N LEU A 24 -14.82 -25.61 10.70
CA LEU A 24 -14.72 -26.50 11.86
C LEU A 24 -16.08 -26.88 12.47
N GLU A 25 -17.16 -26.14 12.18
CA GLU A 25 -18.51 -26.49 12.65
C GLU A 25 -19.01 -27.81 12.04
N HIS A 26 -18.52 -28.18 10.86
CA HIS A 26 -19.03 -29.31 10.08
C HIS A 26 -17.95 -30.24 9.52
N PHE A 27 -16.72 -29.75 9.38
CA PHE A 27 -15.64 -30.48 8.72
C PHE A 27 -14.35 -30.42 9.52
N TRP A 28 -13.55 -31.47 9.41
CA TRP A 28 -12.23 -31.53 10.00
C TRP A 28 -11.29 -32.35 9.12
N TRP A 29 -10.05 -31.88 8.98
CA TRP A 29 -8.94 -32.66 8.43
C TRP A 29 -7.59 -32.14 8.95
N PRO A 30 -6.54 -32.97 8.92
CA PRO A 30 -5.19 -32.55 9.26
C PRO A 30 -4.74 -31.53 8.21
N GLN A 31 -4.48 -30.27 8.58
CA GLN A 31 -4.12 -29.13 7.71
C GLN A 31 -5.24 -28.18 7.27
N LEU A 32 -6.46 -28.30 7.83
CA LEU A 32 -7.54 -27.34 7.57
C LEU A 32 -7.10 -25.87 7.65
N GLU A 33 -6.40 -25.47 8.72
CA GLU A 33 -5.92 -24.09 8.88
C GLU A 33 -4.94 -23.68 7.77
N GLN A 34 -4.03 -24.58 7.40
CA GLN A 34 -3.01 -24.33 6.38
C GLN A 34 -3.67 -24.15 5.01
N ASP A 35 -4.66 -24.98 4.68
CA ASP A 35 -5.39 -24.92 3.42
C ASP A 35 -6.24 -23.66 3.31
N VAL A 36 -6.93 -23.27 4.40
CA VAL A 36 -7.70 -22.02 4.48
C VAL A 36 -6.77 -20.82 4.29
N ARG A 37 -5.63 -20.81 4.98
CA ARG A 37 -4.63 -19.76 4.87
C ARG A 37 -4.10 -19.66 3.43
N TRP A 38 -3.73 -20.78 2.83
CA TRP A 38 -3.26 -20.82 1.45
C TRP A 38 -4.32 -20.26 0.48
N PHE A 39 -5.57 -20.71 0.61
CA PHE A 39 -6.66 -20.27 -0.26
C PHE A 39 -6.90 -18.75 -0.19
N ILE A 40 -7.00 -18.19 1.02
CA ILE A 40 -7.26 -16.75 1.21
C ILE A 40 -6.11 -15.89 0.69
N HIS A 41 -4.85 -16.35 0.84
CA HIS A 41 -3.69 -15.66 0.26
C HIS A 41 -3.70 -15.68 -1.28
N MET A 42 -4.37 -16.64 -1.90
CA MET A 42 -4.50 -16.75 -3.36
C MET A 42 -5.80 -16.13 -3.89
N CYS A 43 -6.74 -15.72 -3.03
CA CYS A 43 -8.02 -15.14 -3.46
C CYS A 43 -7.81 -13.78 -4.13
N HIS A 44 -8.12 -13.69 -5.43
CA HIS A 44 -7.88 -12.49 -6.24
C HIS A 44 -8.61 -11.25 -5.71
N GLU A 45 -9.86 -11.40 -5.29
CA GLU A 45 -10.65 -10.27 -4.77
C GLU A 45 -10.08 -9.74 -3.45
N CYS A 46 -9.67 -10.63 -2.55
CA CYS A 46 -9.00 -10.24 -1.31
C CYS A 46 -7.67 -9.54 -1.59
N GLN A 47 -6.84 -10.09 -2.49
CA GLN A 47 -5.55 -9.49 -2.84
C GLN A 47 -5.71 -8.12 -3.52
N THR A 48 -6.76 -7.91 -4.30
CA THR A 48 -7.04 -6.62 -4.95
C THR A 48 -7.52 -5.57 -3.96
N ARG A 49 -8.26 -5.97 -2.92
CA ARG A 49 -8.74 -5.08 -1.85
C ARG A 49 -7.69 -4.78 -0.77
N LEU A 50 -6.58 -5.51 -0.76
CA LEU A 50 -5.50 -5.33 0.21
C LEU A 50 -4.83 -3.97 -0.02
N THR A 51 -4.99 -3.06 0.95
CA THR A 51 -4.42 -1.70 0.90
C THR A 51 -2.94 -1.65 1.25
N HIS A 52 -2.43 -2.70 1.89
CA HIS A 52 -1.03 -2.81 2.28
C HIS A 52 -0.22 -3.52 1.20
N HIS A 53 0.24 -2.74 0.22
CA HIS A 53 1.23 -3.21 -0.74
C HIS A 53 2.61 -3.26 -0.08
N PHE A 54 3.46 -4.20 -0.51
CA PHE A 54 4.88 -4.19 -0.16
C PHE A 54 5.50 -2.89 -0.67
N HIS A 55 5.70 -1.94 0.25
CA HIS A 55 6.30 -0.67 -0.09
C HIS A 55 7.82 -0.84 -0.16
N ILE A 56 8.35 -1.02 -1.37
CA ILE A 56 9.80 -0.90 -1.58
C ILE A 56 10.13 0.58 -1.37
N PRO A 57 10.90 0.95 -0.33
CA PRO A 57 11.24 2.35 -0.12
C PRO A 57 11.99 2.88 -1.34
N PRO A 58 11.59 4.03 -1.90
CA PRO A 58 12.28 4.60 -3.04
C PRO A 58 13.72 4.95 -2.63
N SER A 59 14.70 4.48 -3.40
CA SER A 59 16.09 4.90 -3.22
C SER A 59 16.29 6.26 -3.90
N VAL A 60 16.57 7.30 -3.11
CA VAL A 60 16.88 8.62 -3.64
C VAL A 60 18.41 8.77 -3.69
N PRO A 61 19.02 8.84 -4.90
CA PRO A 61 20.47 9.00 -4.99
C PRO A 61 20.89 10.39 -4.52
N ILE A 62 21.94 10.44 -3.70
CA ILE A 62 22.55 11.68 -3.24
C ILE A 62 23.41 12.26 -4.37
N PRO A 63 23.18 13.50 -4.82
CA PRO A 63 23.99 14.13 -5.85
C PRO A 63 25.42 14.42 -5.34
N LEU A 64 26.43 14.20 -6.18
CA LEU A 64 27.85 14.36 -5.83
C LEU A 64 28.33 15.82 -5.72
N SER A 65 27.59 16.78 -6.28
CA SER A 65 27.98 18.19 -6.32
C SER A 65 26.80 19.13 -6.06
N LEU A 66 27.12 20.34 -5.58
CA LEU A 66 26.14 21.40 -5.37
C LEU A 66 25.41 21.74 -6.67
N PHE A 67 24.13 22.08 -6.56
CA PHE A 67 23.26 22.47 -7.69
C PHE A 67 23.09 21.42 -8.81
N ARG A 68 23.59 20.20 -8.63
CA ARG A 68 23.39 19.10 -9.60
C ARG A 68 21.94 18.64 -9.69
N LYS A 69 21.18 18.76 -8.60
CA LYS A 69 19.74 18.47 -8.54
C LYS A 69 19.06 19.56 -7.74
N VAL A 70 18.02 20.16 -8.31
CA VAL A 70 17.20 21.21 -7.68
C VAL A 70 15.75 20.74 -7.67
N HIS A 71 15.10 20.84 -6.52
CA HIS A 71 13.65 20.62 -6.39
C HIS A 71 12.97 21.97 -6.48
N ILE A 72 12.00 22.10 -7.39
CA ILE A 72 11.26 23.34 -7.61
C ILE A 72 9.79 23.04 -7.33
N ASP A 73 9.18 23.86 -6.49
CA ASP A 73 7.76 23.80 -6.19
C ASP A 73 7.14 25.21 -6.23
N THR A 74 5.83 25.26 -6.41
CA THR A 74 5.07 26.50 -6.50
C THR A 74 3.91 26.49 -5.52
N MET A 75 3.80 27.54 -4.72
CA MET A 75 2.69 27.74 -3.79
C MET A 75 1.78 28.85 -4.31
N PHE A 76 0.47 28.59 -4.35
CA PHE A 76 -0.52 29.62 -4.65
C PHE A 76 -0.80 30.47 -3.41
N MET A 77 -0.75 31.79 -3.57
CA MET A 77 -0.86 32.78 -2.49
C MET A 77 -1.86 33.89 -2.86
N PRO A 78 -2.41 34.61 -1.87
CA PRO A 78 -3.21 35.81 -2.13
C PRO A 78 -2.45 36.82 -2.99
N HIS A 79 -3.19 37.56 -3.81
CA HIS A 79 -2.59 38.55 -4.70
C HIS A 79 -1.86 39.64 -3.92
N SER A 80 -0.61 39.90 -4.28
CA SER A 80 0.20 41.00 -3.77
C SER A 80 0.99 41.60 -4.92
N ASN A 81 0.83 42.91 -5.15
CA ASN A 81 1.46 43.64 -6.26
C ASN A 81 1.29 42.98 -7.64
N GLY A 82 0.14 42.33 -7.88
CA GLY A 82 -0.15 41.64 -9.14
C GLY A 82 0.39 40.20 -9.26
N PHE A 83 1.02 39.66 -8.21
CA PHE A 83 1.52 38.29 -8.16
C PHE A 83 0.71 37.42 -7.21
N CYS A 84 0.54 36.12 -7.52
CA CYS A 84 -0.22 35.15 -6.72
C CYS A 84 0.49 33.79 -6.56
N TYR A 85 1.77 33.70 -6.92
CA TYR A 85 2.57 32.49 -6.75
C TYR A 85 3.91 32.79 -6.09
N ILE A 86 4.35 31.87 -5.24
CA ILE A 86 5.74 31.80 -4.77
C ILE A 86 6.37 30.60 -5.45
N VAL A 87 7.49 30.83 -6.15
CA VAL A 87 8.33 29.78 -6.71
C VAL A 87 9.48 29.52 -5.75
N HIS A 88 9.60 28.30 -5.24
CA HIS A 88 10.68 27.91 -4.35
C HIS A 88 11.54 26.84 -5.02
N ALA A 89 12.82 27.14 -5.22
CA ALA A 89 13.79 26.23 -5.81
C ALA A 89 14.89 25.94 -4.79
N ARG A 90 15.08 24.67 -4.40
CA ARG A 90 16.07 24.25 -3.40
C ARG A 90 17.05 23.21 -3.93
N CYS A 91 18.32 23.37 -3.62
CA CYS A 91 19.37 22.40 -3.91
C CYS A 91 19.12 21.10 -3.12
N SER A 92 19.10 19.96 -3.81
CA SER A 92 18.87 18.65 -3.17
C SER A 92 20.03 18.19 -2.27
N LEU A 93 21.23 18.75 -2.44
CA LEU A 93 22.41 18.40 -1.63
C LEU A 93 22.50 19.25 -0.36
N SER A 94 22.42 20.57 -0.51
CA SER A 94 22.65 21.53 0.58
C SER A 94 21.37 22.06 1.21
N SER A 95 20.20 21.83 0.61
CA SER A 95 18.94 22.48 0.96
C SER A 95 19.02 24.01 0.89
N TYR A 96 19.83 24.56 -0.02
CA TYR A 96 19.95 26.00 -0.25
C TYR A 96 19.13 26.45 -1.47
N PRO A 97 18.46 27.61 -1.42
CA PRO A 97 18.08 28.37 -0.22
C PRO A 97 17.20 27.54 0.72
N LYS A 98 17.22 27.88 2.02
CA LYS A 98 16.41 27.25 3.05
C LYS A 98 14.94 27.63 2.91
#